data_AF-A0A919LG58-F1
#
_entry.id   AF-A0A919LG58-F1
#
_cell.length_a   1.000
_cell.length_b   1.000
_cell.length_c   1.000
_cell.angle_alpha   90.00
_cell.angle_beta   90.00
_cell.angle_gamma   90.00
#
_symmetry.space_group_name_H-M   'P 1'
#
loop_
_entity.id
_entity.type
_entity.pdbx_description
1 polymer ?
#
loop_
_entity_poly.entity_id
_entity_poly.type
_entity_poly.pdbx_seq_one_letter_code
_entity_poly.pdbx_strand_id
1 'polypeptide(L)'
;MGKRQRRRNRQQKQPKTIVKQQSQLRHLIPSTDHPLLEVVFKPDVSDEDKAVCLDYWSFFQPGTWSYKVAEIGATTAVLRTVKASCHADLLTIVCPDCAGPKRIHSRSDMVATRKWAPDVFPSEETVTGGSCHDCQTAAAEHAAQEAQRVAEEHRQQNQARVDAASSWLQEQAGRDFPSSYPSVVDALTLVSMVDIMQRKDTETIGPLQSLDYSLAASAEVDVEVFRSLHQERWISPTLPATTGDFAFDDDGTVRGVYIKQIPWCLAPALGSKTAARREITSLLGRMLISRADEVRHQVHKLQAGMAVTYLEGLLIRTYQEEPIPEHRLPDAYETLLGALREGFTLGQLIAIAWSAAAAAVAWGQRTPGLKPGNVSAAAVTNVGRRIGFLHDRRIEEYDLPNWVARPATLGTALRLLEQHDAEIEALSRFLTLKQRTEARPLETAEFDGDMADLQSDETDHNMESFLDDLRAGRKQEPSGPAITYALVTPEGELEFHTAPVDGMRDKVGSAGAGVVDRIWLPSPSSVHAYVAELVTASSESSNPVADEILRLLDCHDGPFYGPISFFAISAHATQPRSLDEDQREMLRAAHEVARGRAGLDS
;
A
#
# COMPACT_ATOMS: atom_id res chain seq x y z
N MET A 1 9.75 -38.34 -38.21
CA MET A 1 9.37 -39.73 -38.57
C MET A 1 8.11 -40.20 -37.83
N GLY A 2 6.90 -39.79 -38.23
CA GLY A 2 5.69 -40.11 -37.44
C GLY A 2 4.37 -40.29 -38.20
N LYS A 3 4.36 -40.23 -39.54
CA LYS A 3 3.11 -40.30 -40.33
C LYS A 3 2.78 -41.71 -40.86
N ARG A 4 3.73 -42.65 -40.85
CA ARG A 4 3.52 -44.05 -41.30
C ARG A 4 2.90 -44.98 -40.23
N GLN A 5 3.08 -44.70 -38.94
CA GLN A 5 2.52 -45.54 -37.86
C GLN A 5 0.99 -45.35 -37.69
N ARG A 6 0.48 -44.11 -37.85
CA ARG A 6 -0.96 -43.80 -37.73
C ARG A 6 -1.82 -44.45 -38.82
N ARG A 7 -1.27 -44.71 -40.02
CA ARG A 7 -1.99 -45.43 -41.08
C ARG A 7 -2.05 -46.94 -40.82
N ARG A 8 -1.04 -47.51 -40.15
CA ARG A 8 -0.99 -48.94 -39.79
C ARG A 8 -1.95 -49.28 -38.64
N ASN A 9 -2.10 -48.39 -37.66
CA ASN A 9 -3.06 -48.60 -36.55
C ASN A 9 -4.53 -48.37 -36.96
N ARG A 10 -4.81 -47.64 -38.05
CA ARG A 10 -6.17 -47.53 -38.62
C ARG A 10 -6.58 -48.73 -39.48
N GLN A 11 -5.64 -49.55 -39.95
CA GLN A 11 -5.94 -50.75 -40.73
C GLN A 11 -6.04 -52.04 -39.89
N GLN A 12 -5.54 -52.07 -38.65
CA GLN A 12 -5.66 -53.23 -37.76
C GLN A 12 -6.96 -53.29 -36.94
N LYS A 13 -7.86 -52.32 -37.10
CA LYS A 13 -9.23 -52.37 -36.54
C LYS A 13 -10.28 -52.60 -37.63
N GLN A 14 -10.02 -53.54 -38.53
CA GLN A 14 -11.12 -54.18 -39.27
C GLN A 14 -11.70 -55.27 -38.35
N PRO A 15 -12.97 -55.15 -37.92
CA PRO A 15 -13.62 -56.23 -37.21
C PRO A 15 -13.72 -57.43 -38.17
N LYS A 16 -13.04 -58.52 -37.83
CA LYS A 16 -13.27 -59.82 -38.47
C LYS A 16 -14.75 -60.16 -38.26
N THR A 17 -15.47 -60.21 -39.36
CA THR A 17 -16.87 -60.58 -39.45
C THR A 17 -17.01 -62.03 -38.96
N ILE A 18 -17.41 -62.20 -37.69
CA ILE A 18 -17.89 -63.48 -37.16
C ILE A 18 -19.34 -63.61 -37.63
N VAL A 19 -19.52 -64.12 -38.84
CA VAL A 19 -20.83 -64.58 -39.35
C VAL A 19 -20.91 -66.07 -39.05
N LYS A 20 -21.53 -66.42 -37.92
CA LYS A 20 -22.27 -67.68 -37.64
C LYS A 20 -22.51 -67.80 -36.14
N GLN A 21 -23.60 -67.18 -35.64
CA GLN A 21 -24.40 -67.52 -34.44
C GLN A 21 -25.31 -66.36 -33.94
N GLN A 22 -25.54 -65.30 -34.72
CA GLN A 22 -26.40 -64.18 -34.29
C GLN A 22 -27.91 -64.38 -34.53
N SER A 23 -28.37 -65.49 -35.12
CA SER A 23 -29.79 -65.66 -35.48
C SER A 23 -30.72 -66.00 -34.31
N GLN A 24 -30.22 -66.28 -33.09
CA GLN A 24 -31.06 -66.62 -31.93
C GLN A 24 -31.35 -65.44 -30.98
N LEU A 25 -30.76 -64.27 -31.21
CA LEU A 25 -30.88 -63.10 -30.30
C LEU A 25 -31.85 -62.03 -30.80
N ARG A 26 -32.49 -62.24 -31.96
CA ARG A 26 -33.35 -61.25 -32.61
C ARG A 26 -34.66 -61.89 -33.07
N HIS A 27 -35.77 -61.19 -32.85
CA HIS A 27 -37.09 -61.66 -33.22
C HIS A 27 -37.88 -60.55 -33.92
N LEU A 28 -38.49 -60.89 -35.06
CA LEU A 28 -39.19 -59.93 -35.92
C LEU A 28 -40.70 -60.02 -35.70
N ILE A 29 -41.34 -58.87 -35.45
CA ILE A 29 -42.78 -58.76 -35.14
C ILE A 29 -43.42 -57.77 -36.14
N PRO A 30 -44.62 -58.06 -36.69
CA PRO A 30 -45.49 -59.21 -36.41
C PRO A 30 -45.15 -60.48 -37.21
N SER A 31 -44.45 -60.36 -38.34
CA SER A 31 -44.02 -61.49 -39.17
C SER A 31 -42.67 -61.22 -39.83
N THR A 32 -42.04 -62.26 -40.39
CA THR A 32 -40.78 -62.15 -41.11
C THR A 32 -40.90 -61.41 -42.45
N ASP A 33 -42.07 -61.45 -43.07
CA ASP A 33 -42.29 -60.88 -44.41
C ASP A 33 -42.53 -59.37 -44.37
N HIS A 34 -43.12 -58.87 -43.28
CA HIS A 34 -43.38 -57.45 -43.04
C HIS A 34 -43.04 -57.06 -41.59
N PRO A 35 -41.75 -57.06 -41.22
CA PRO A 35 -41.35 -56.78 -39.85
C PRO A 35 -41.42 -55.27 -39.58
N LEU A 36 -42.11 -54.89 -38.50
CA LEU A 36 -42.22 -53.51 -38.04
C LEU A 36 -41.35 -53.23 -36.82
N LEU A 37 -41.05 -54.28 -36.05
CA LEU A 37 -40.29 -54.22 -34.82
C LEU A 37 -39.32 -55.41 -34.76
N GLU A 38 -38.07 -55.14 -34.39
CA GLU A 38 -37.06 -56.16 -34.08
C GLU A 38 -36.80 -56.18 -32.58
N VAL A 39 -37.20 -57.25 -31.89
CA VAL A 39 -36.88 -57.44 -30.48
C VAL A 39 -35.49 -58.05 -30.37
N VAL A 40 -34.59 -57.34 -29.70
CA VAL A 40 -33.20 -57.74 -29.49
C VAL A 40 -33.00 -58.09 -28.01
N PHE A 41 -32.54 -59.32 -27.77
CA PHE A 41 -32.26 -59.82 -26.44
C PHE A 41 -30.82 -59.52 -26.01
N LYS A 42 -30.63 -59.26 -24.71
CA LYS A 42 -29.30 -59.24 -24.12
C LYS A 42 -28.69 -60.65 -24.12
N PRO A 43 -27.36 -60.79 -24.07
CA PRO A 43 -26.73 -62.09 -23.89
C PRO A 43 -27.21 -62.76 -22.58
N ASP A 44 -27.30 -64.09 -22.59
CA ASP A 44 -27.60 -64.93 -21.43
C ASP A 44 -28.98 -64.77 -20.77
N VAL A 45 -29.96 -64.24 -21.52
CA VAL A 45 -31.37 -64.17 -21.06
C VAL A 45 -31.98 -65.57 -21.04
N SER A 46 -32.64 -65.92 -19.93
CA SER A 46 -33.33 -67.20 -19.77
C SER A 46 -34.48 -67.36 -20.78
N ASP A 47 -34.81 -68.59 -21.17
CA ASP A 47 -35.89 -68.80 -22.15
C ASP A 47 -37.27 -68.40 -21.59
N GLU A 48 -37.46 -68.47 -20.28
CA GLU A 48 -38.64 -67.95 -19.59
C GLU A 48 -38.75 -66.43 -19.73
N ASP A 49 -37.65 -65.69 -19.51
CA ASP A 49 -37.63 -64.23 -19.68
C ASP A 49 -37.79 -63.82 -21.15
N LYS A 50 -37.27 -64.63 -22.10
CA LYS A 50 -37.51 -64.39 -23.53
C LYS A 50 -38.99 -64.49 -23.88
N ALA A 51 -39.68 -65.51 -23.37
CA ALA A 51 -41.12 -65.67 -23.59
C ALA A 51 -41.90 -64.45 -23.07
N VAL A 52 -41.61 -64.00 -21.85
CA VAL A 52 -42.21 -62.78 -21.27
C VAL A 52 -41.95 -61.54 -22.13
N CYS A 53 -40.73 -61.37 -22.63
CA CYS A 53 -40.37 -60.27 -23.53
C CYS A 53 -41.11 -60.33 -24.89
N LEU A 54 -41.26 -61.51 -25.48
CA LEU A 54 -41.98 -61.67 -26.76
C LEU A 54 -43.47 -61.39 -26.59
N ASP A 55 -44.09 -61.93 -25.53
CA ASP A 55 -45.49 -61.63 -25.20
C ASP A 55 -45.68 -60.14 -24.94
N TYR A 56 -44.71 -59.49 -24.28
CA TYR A 56 -44.73 -58.06 -24.04
C TYR A 56 -44.64 -57.22 -25.33
N TRP A 57 -43.89 -57.64 -26.34
CA TRP A 57 -43.76 -56.88 -27.60
C TRP A 57 -44.75 -57.32 -28.69
N SER A 58 -45.51 -58.39 -28.48
CA SER A 58 -46.46 -58.91 -29.46
C SER A 58 -47.66 -58.00 -29.74
N PHE A 59 -48.01 -57.86 -31.01
CA PHE A 59 -49.20 -57.15 -31.49
C PHE A 59 -49.71 -57.77 -32.80
N PHE A 60 -51.01 -57.67 -33.05
CA PHE A 60 -51.64 -58.17 -34.28
C PHE A 60 -51.76 -57.10 -35.35
N GLN A 61 -52.05 -55.87 -34.94
CA GLN A 61 -52.09 -54.68 -35.79
C GLN A 61 -51.44 -53.53 -35.03
N PRO A 62 -50.76 -52.59 -35.72
CA PRO A 62 -50.20 -51.42 -35.08
C PRO A 62 -51.24 -50.70 -34.22
N GLY A 63 -50.86 -50.22 -33.04
CA GLY A 63 -51.80 -49.60 -32.09
C GLY A 63 -52.49 -50.57 -31.12
N THR A 64 -52.50 -51.87 -31.39
CA THR A 64 -53.20 -52.87 -30.55
C THR A 64 -52.28 -54.02 -30.12
N TRP A 65 -51.88 -54.03 -28.85
CA TRP A 65 -51.07 -55.09 -28.25
C TRP A 65 -51.85 -56.41 -28.12
N SER A 66 -51.20 -57.55 -28.36
CA SER A 66 -51.85 -58.87 -28.30
C SER A 66 -52.20 -59.29 -26.88
N TYR A 67 -51.40 -58.86 -25.89
CA TYR A 67 -51.63 -59.13 -24.47
C TYR A 67 -51.56 -57.84 -23.66
N LYS A 68 -52.42 -57.70 -22.64
CA LYS A 68 -52.24 -56.67 -21.61
C LYS A 68 -51.10 -57.06 -20.69
N VAL A 69 -50.35 -56.08 -20.16
CA VAL A 69 -49.19 -56.36 -19.29
C VAL A 69 -49.59 -57.21 -18.07
N ALA A 70 -50.79 -57.01 -17.52
CA ALA A 70 -51.32 -57.78 -16.39
C ALA A 70 -51.69 -59.24 -16.74
N GLU A 71 -51.90 -59.56 -18.03
CA GLU A 71 -52.21 -60.91 -18.51
C GLU A 71 -50.93 -61.75 -18.67
N ILE A 72 -49.78 -61.10 -18.87
CA ILE A 72 -48.46 -61.73 -18.96
C ILE A 72 -47.93 -62.06 -17.55
N GLY A 73 -48.20 -61.20 -16.56
CA GLY A 73 -47.79 -61.39 -15.18
C GLY A 73 -47.94 -60.14 -14.33
N ALA A 74 -47.34 -60.13 -13.13
CA ALA A 74 -47.34 -58.94 -12.28
C ALA A 74 -46.62 -57.76 -12.96
N THR A 75 -47.30 -56.62 -13.13
CA THR A 75 -46.83 -55.48 -13.94
C THR A 75 -45.41 -55.04 -13.62
N THR A 76 -45.06 -54.95 -12.33
CA THR A 76 -43.72 -54.53 -11.89
C THR A 76 -42.64 -55.56 -12.19
N ALA A 77 -42.97 -56.86 -12.17
CA ALA A 77 -42.07 -57.94 -12.54
C ALA A 77 -41.85 -57.95 -14.06
N VAL A 78 -42.93 -57.89 -14.85
CA VAL A 78 -42.85 -57.88 -16.32
C VAL A 78 -42.04 -56.68 -16.83
N LEU A 79 -42.32 -55.46 -16.36
CA LEU A 79 -41.58 -54.27 -16.79
C LEU A 79 -40.09 -54.33 -16.40
N ARG A 80 -39.78 -54.90 -15.23
CA ARG A 80 -38.39 -55.08 -14.77
C ARG A 80 -37.67 -56.10 -15.64
N THR A 81 -38.30 -57.25 -15.90
CA THR A 81 -37.77 -58.31 -16.77
C THR A 81 -37.54 -57.77 -18.18
N VAL A 82 -38.52 -57.11 -18.79
CA VAL A 82 -38.39 -56.53 -20.13
C VAL A 82 -37.24 -55.54 -20.21
N LYS A 83 -37.17 -54.58 -19.27
CA LYS A 83 -36.09 -53.58 -19.23
C LYS A 83 -34.71 -54.20 -18.99
N ALA A 84 -34.64 -55.29 -18.23
CA ALA A 84 -33.41 -56.00 -17.94
C ALA A 84 -32.96 -56.88 -19.12
N SER A 85 -33.89 -57.50 -19.85
CA SER A 85 -33.62 -58.63 -20.74
C SER A 85 -33.69 -58.31 -22.23
N CYS A 86 -34.48 -57.32 -22.64
CA CYS A 86 -34.66 -57.01 -24.06
C CYS A 86 -34.83 -55.51 -24.34
N HIS A 87 -34.75 -55.16 -25.61
CA HIS A 87 -35.23 -53.90 -26.16
C HIS A 87 -35.84 -54.17 -27.53
N ALA A 88 -36.55 -53.20 -28.08
CA ALA A 88 -37.11 -53.31 -29.41
C ALA A 88 -36.64 -52.16 -30.29
N ASP A 89 -36.26 -52.47 -31.52
CA ASP A 89 -35.83 -51.53 -32.53
C ASP A 89 -36.98 -51.35 -33.54
N LEU A 90 -37.43 -50.11 -33.73
CA LEU A 90 -38.51 -49.77 -34.66
C LEU A 90 -37.96 -49.66 -36.08
N LEU A 91 -38.27 -50.66 -36.91
CA LEU A 91 -37.66 -50.80 -38.24
C LEU A 91 -38.14 -49.72 -39.22
N THR A 92 -39.39 -49.27 -39.10
CA THR A 92 -39.97 -48.23 -39.96
C THR A 92 -39.79 -46.81 -39.42
N ILE A 93 -39.17 -46.65 -38.25
CA ILE A 93 -39.01 -45.36 -37.57
C ILE A 93 -37.52 -45.14 -37.32
N VAL A 94 -36.88 -44.34 -38.18
CA VAL A 94 -35.43 -44.16 -38.17
C VAL A 94 -35.02 -42.83 -37.53
N CYS A 95 -33.85 -42.84 -36.89
CA CYS A 95 -33.23 -41.66 -36.31
C CYS A 95 -32.75 -40.71 -37.42
N PRO A 96 -33.03 -39.39 -37.34
CA PRO A 96 -32.56 -38.42 -38.32
C PRO A 96 -31.03 -38.37 -38.44
N ASP A 97 -30.29 -38.58 -37.34
CA ASP A 97 -28.84 -38.37 -37.33
C ASP A 97 -28.00 -39.58 -37.77
N CYS A 98 -28.46 -40.80 -37.47
CA CYS A 98 -27.69 -42.03 -37.76
C CYS A 98 -28.37 -42.97 -38.74
N ALA A 99 -29.59 -42.64 -39.20
CA ALA A 99 -30.45 -43.50 -40.04
C ALA A 99 -30.74 -44.90 -39.46
N GLY A 100 -30.37 -45.17 -38.20
CA GLY A 100 -30.65 -46.42 -37.52
C GLY A 100 -32.09 -46.49 -36.99
N PRO A 101 -32.64 -47.70 -36.78
CA PRO A 101 -33.96 -47.88 -36.22
C PRO A 101 -34.03 -47.32 -34.79
N LYS A 102 -35.17 -46.71 -34.44
CA LYS A 102 -35.34 -46.12 -33.12
C LYS A 102 -35.55 -47.20 -32.07
N ARG A 103 -34.57 -47.32 -31.16
CA ARG A 103 -34.64 -48.19 -30.00
C ARG A 103 -35.64 -47.69 -28.97
N ILE A 104 -36.49 -48.59 -28.47
CA ILE A 104 -37.44 -48.38 -27.38
C ILE A 104 -37.29 -49.48 -26.32
N HIS A 105 -37.51 -49.13 -25.06
CA HIS A 105 -37.34 -50.04 -23.92
C HIS A 105 -38.67 -50.40 -23.25
N SER A 106 -39.75 -49.70 -23.60
CA SER A 106 -41.08 -49.92 -23.05
C SER A 106 -42.19 -49.59 -24.05
N ARG A 107 -43.39 -50.10 -23.82
CA ARG A 107 -44.60 -49.69 -24.55
C ARG A 107 -44.93 -48.20 -24.35
N SER A 108 -44.50 -47.60 -23.24
CA SER A 108 -44.64 -46.16 -23.03
C SER A 108 -43.74 -45.35 -23.98
N ASP A 109 -42.53 -45.81 -24.26
CA ASP A 109 -41.64 -45.20 -25.25
C ASP A 109 -42.22 -45.31 -26.66
N MET A 110 -42.87 -46.43 -26.97
CA MET A 110 -43.63 -46.63 -28.21
C MET A 110 -44.74 -45.58 -28.35
N VAL A 111 -45.55 -45.36 -27.31
CA VAL A 111 -46.61 -44.33 -27.30
C VAL A 111 -46.01 -42.93 -27.42
N ALA A 112 -44.86 -42.67 -26.78
CA ALA A 112 -44.17 -41.38 -26.84
C ALA A 112 -43.69 -41.00 -28.25
N THR A 113 -43.56 -41.97 -29.17
CA THR A 113 -43.32 -41.67 -30.60
C THR A 113 -44.50 -40.94 -31.26
N ARG A 114 -45.69 -40.96 -30.66
CA ARG A 114 -46.97 -40.46 -31.20
C ARG A 114 -47.37 -41.11 -32.55
N LYS A 115 -46.76 -42.24 -32.89
CA LYS A 115 -47.04 -42.99 -34.12
C LYS A 115 -47.75 -44.33 -33.86
N TRP A 116 -48.01 -44.69 -32.60
CA TRP A 116 -48.63 -45.95 -32.24
C TRP A 116 -50.17 -45.92 -32.33
N ALA A 117 -50.69 -46.01 -33.55
CA ALA A 117 -52.12 -46.22 -33.84
C ALA A 117 -52.29 -46.95 -35.19
N PRO A 118 -53.41 -47.66 -35.43
CA PRO A 118 -53.61 -48.47 -36.64
C PRO A 118 -53.40 -47.69 -37.95
N ASP A 119 -53.87 -46.45 -37.99
CA ASP A 119 -53.83 -45.61 -39.19
C ASP A 119 -52.62 -44.66 -39.25
N VAL A 120 -51.75 -44.67 -38.21
CA VAL A 120 -50.68 -43.67 -38.02
C VAL A 120 -49.29 -44.30 -38.02
N PHE A 121 -49.18 -45.60 -37.70
CA PHE A 121 -47.90 -46.28 -37.67
C PHE A 121 -47.39 -46.50 -39.10
N PRO A 122 -46.20 -45.99 -39.45
CA PRO A 122 -45.74 -46.02 -40.82
C PRO A 122 -45.34 -47.45 -41.23
N SER A 123 -45.82 -47.89 -42.39
CA SER A 123 -45.42 -49.13 -43.05
C SER A 123 -44.12 -48.99 -43.84
N GLU A 124 -43.71 -47.75 -44.12
CA GLU A 124 -42.46 -47.39 -44.81
C GLU A 124 -41.57 -46.57 -43.88
N GLU A 125 -40.26 -46.56 -44.14
CA GLU A 125 -39.29 -45.82 -43.32
C GLU A 125 -39.65 -44.33 -43.21
N THR A 126 -39.85 -43.86 -41.97
CA THR A 126 -40.16 -42.48 -41.65
C THR A 126 -39.18 -41.94 -40.61
N VAL A 127 -38.70 -40.71 -40.83
CA VAL A 127 -37.76 -40.04 -39.92
C VAL A 127 -38.51 -39.46 -38.70
N THR A 128 -38.02 -39.73 -37.50
CA THR A 128 -38.58 -39.09 -36.28
C THR A 128 -38.15 -37.65 -36.11
N GLY A 129 -38.98 -36.86 -35.41
CA GLY A 129 -38.65 -35.46 -35.08
C GLY A 129 -37.53 -35.25 -34.04
N GLY A 130 -36.88 -36.30 -33.53
CA GLY A 130 -35.78 -36.16 -32.56
C GLY A 130 -34.78 -37.31 -32.60
N SER A 131 -33.54 -37.04 -32.21
CA SER A 131 -32.43 -38.00 -32.19
C SER A 131 -32.72 -39.22 -31.31
N CYS A 132 -32.17 -40.39 -31.65
CA CYS A 132 -32.28 -41.60 -30.82
C CYS A 132 -31.44 -41.49 -29.55
N HIS A 133 -31.71 -42.35 -28.57
CA HIS A 133 -31.00 -42.38 -27.28
C HIS A 133 -29.48 -42.50 -27.45
N ASP A 134 -29.02 -43.33 -28.38
CA ASP A 134 -27.58 -43.54 -28.63
C ASP A 134 -26.92 -42.27 -29.19
N CYS A 135 -27.58 -41.56 -30.12
CA CYS A 135 -27.11 -40.27 -30.63
C CYS A 135 -27.15 -39.16 -29.56
N GLN A 136 -28.19 -39.14 -28.70
CA GLN A 136 -28.26 -38.20 -27.58
C GLN A 136 -27.15 -38.44 -26.55
N THR A 137 -26.85 -39.70 -26.26
CA THR A 137 -25.76 -40.08 -25.33
C THR A 137 -24.41 -39.68 -25.91
N ALA A 138 -24.15 -39.97 -27.20
CA ALA A 138 -22.93 -39.56 -27.88
C ALA A 138 -22.76 -38.03 -27.94
N ALA A 139 -23.85 -37.28 -28.18
CA ALA A 139 -23.84 -35.82 -28.16
C ALA A 139 -23.56 -35.25 -26.76
N ALA A 140 -24.14 -35.85 -25.71
CA ALA A 140 -23.87 -35.48 -24.33
C ALA A 140 -22.42 -35.76 -23.91
N GLU A 141 -21.86 -36.90 -24.32
CA GLU A 141 -20.44 -37.23 -24.09
C GLU A 141 -19.51 -36.25 -24.82
N HIS A 142 -19.81 -35.90 -26.07
CA HIS A 142 -19.04 -34.92 -26.82
C HIS A 142 -19.12 -33.52 -26.19
N ALA A 143 -20.31 -33.10 -25.75
CA ALA A 143 -20.48 -31.83 -25.04
C ALA A 143 -19.73 -31.82 -23.69
N ALA A 144 -19.71 -32.94 -22.96
CA ALA A 144 -18.95 -33.08 -21.72
C ALA A 144 -17.43 -33.02 -21.96
N GLN A 145 -16.93 -33.68 -23.01
CA GLN A 145 -15.52 -33.61 -23.40
C GLN A 145 -15.10 -32.21 -23.84
N GLU A 146 -15.95 -31.52 -24.62
CA GLU A 146 -15.72 -30.14 -25.04
C GLU A 146 -15.72 -29.19 -23.83
N ALA A 147 -16.67 -29.34 -22.90
CA ALA A 147 -16.71 -28.56 -21.66
C ALA A 147 -15.47 -28.80 -20.78
N GLN A 148 -14.98 -30.05 -20.69
CA GLN A 148 -13.73 -30.36 -20.01
C GLN A 148 -12.52 -29.70 -20.67
N ARG A 149 -12.45 -29.70 -22.01
CA ARG A 149 -11.37 -29.04 -22.74
C ARG A 149 -11.39 -27.53 -22.50
N VAL A 150 -12.55 -26.89 -22.61
CA VAL A 150 -12.71 -25.44 -22.37
C VAL A 150 -12.37 -25.09 -20.92
N ALA A 151 -12.78 -25.91 -19.94
CA ALA A 151 -12.45 -25.70 -18.54
C ALA A 151 -10.93 -25.88 -18.26
N GLU A 152 -10.29 -26.83 -18.92
CA GLU A 152 -8.85 -27.04 -18.83
C GLU A 152 -8.06 -25.89 -19.48
N GLU A 153 -8.47 -25.45 -20.67
CA GLU A 153 -7.91 -24.28 -21.36
C GLU A 153 -8.03 -23.02 -20.49
N HIS A 154 -9.20 -22.79 -19.87
CA HIS A 154 -9.39 -21.66 -18.95
C HIS A 154 -8.53 -21.77 -17.68
N ARG A 155 -8.34 -22.97 -17.13
CA ARG A 155 -7.43 -23.19 -16.00
C ARG A 155 -5.97 -22.92 -16.38
N GLN A 156 -5.53 -23.39 -17.54
CA GLN A 156 -4.17 -23.17 -18.04
C GLN A 156 -3.93 -21.68 -18.33
N GLN A 157 -4.88 -20.98 -18.93
CA GLN A 157 -4.81 -19.53 -19.14
C GLN A 157 -4.73 -18.77 -17.80
N ASN A 158 -5.55 -19.13 -16.81
CA ASN A 158 -5.49 -18.51 -15.50
C ASN A 158 -4.16 -18.77 -14.78
N GLN A 159 -3.64 -19.99 -14.84
CA GLN A 159 -2.34 -20.32 -14.24
C GLN A 159 -1.21 -19.53 -14.91
N ALA A 160 -1.21 -19.45 -16.25
CA ALA A 160 -0.22 -18.65 -16.99
C ALA A 160 -0.27 -17.16 -16.58
N ARG A 161 -1.47 -16.60 -16.36
CA ARG A 161 -1.62 -15.23 -15.87
C ARG A 161 -1.11 -15.04 -14.44
N VAL A 162 -1.31 -16.03 -13.56
CA VAL A 162 -0.76 -16.02 -12.19
C VAL A 162 0.77 -16.06 -12.22
N ASP A 163 1.35 -16.92 -13.06
CA ASP A 163 2.80 -17.07 -13.20
C ASP A 163 3.42 -15.78 -13.78
N ALA A 164 2.79 -15.19 -14.81
CA ALA A 164 3.20 -13.92 -15.39
C ALA A 164 3.14 -12.76 -14.39
N ALA A 165 2.04 -12.65 -13.62
CA ALA A 165 1.90 -11.64 -12.56
C ALA A 165 2.96 -11.80 -11.46
N SER A 166 3.24 -13.04 -11.05
CA SER A 166 4.24 -13.34 -10.04
C SER A 166 5.66 -13.00 -10.52
N SER A 167 5.99 -13.35 -11.77
CA SER A 167 7.28 -13.01 -12.38
C SER A 167 7.45 -11.49 -12.49
N TRP A 168 6.40 -10.77 -12.91
CA TRP A 168 6.43 -9.32 -13.01
C TRP A 168 6.65 -8.65 -11.64
N LEU A 169 6.00 -9.13 -10.57
CA LEU A 169 6.24 -8.63 -9.21
C LEU A 169 7.68 -8.89 -8.74
N GLN A 170 8.25 -10.05 -9.06
CA GLN A 170 9.66 -10.35 -8.75
C GLN A 170 10.63 -9.44 -9.50
N GLU A 171 10.34 -9.12 -10.76
CA GLU A 171 11.11 -8.15 -11.54
C GLU A 171 11.05 -6.75 -10.93
N GLN A 172 9.88 -6.31 -10.42
CA GLN A 172 9.79 -5.04 -9.69
C GLN A 172 10.63 -5.05 -8.41
N ALA A 173 10.65 -6.17 -7.69
CA ALA A 173 11.41 -6.30 -6.46
C ALA A 173 12.94 -6.26 -6.67
N GLY A 174 13.41 -6.65 -7.86
CA GLY A 174 14.83 -6.63 -8.24
C GLY A 174 15.35 -5.31 -8.80
N ARG A 175 14.54 -4.24 -8.80
CA ARG A 175 14.95 -2.94 -9.35
C ARG A 175 15.86 -2.16 -8.40
N ASP A 176 16.80 -1.40 -8.99
CA ASP A 176 17.74 -0.55 -8.27
C ASP A 176 17.07 0.61 -7.52
N PHE A 177 17.83 1.23 -6.62
CA PHE A 177 17.46 2.43 -5.87
C PHE A 177 16.94 3.57 -6.78
N PRO A 178 16.05 4.44 -6.25
CA PRO A 178 15.60 5.65 -6.93
C PRO A 178 16.79 6.50 -7.39
N SER A 179 16.72 7.02 -8.62
CA SER A 179 17.76 7.89 -9.20
C SER A 179 17.63 9.37 -8.79
N SER A 180 16.46 9.75 -8.27
CA SER A 180 16.06 11.14 -8.05
C SER A 180 15.43 11.29 -6.67
N TYR A 181 15.64 12.43 -6.02
CA TYR A 181 14.84 12.81 -4.87
C TYR A 181 13.37 13.03 -5.28
N PRO A 182 12.39 12.63 -4.45
CA PRO A 182 10.98 12.80 -4.78
C PRO A 182 10.56 14.27 -4.71
N SER A 183 9.45 14.62 -5.35
CA SER A 183 8.81 15.93 -5.14
C SER A 183 8.36 16.09 -3.68
N VAL A 184 8.05 17.32 -3.23
CA VAL A 184 7.58 17.54 -1.85
C VAL A 184 6.29 16.78 -1.54
N VAL A 185 5.36 16.69 -2.50
CA VAL A 185 4.10 15.93 -2.33
C VAL A 185 4.38 14.43 -2.24
N ASP A 186 5.27 13.93 -3.10
CA ASP A 186 5.68 12.53 -3.13
C ASP A 186 6.40 12.15 -1.81
N ALA A 187 7.30 13.00 -1.33
CA ALA A 187 8.02 12.81 -0.07
C ALA A 187 7.10 12.85 1.15
N LEU A 188 6.17 13.81 1.22
CA LEU A 188 5.16 13.85 2.28
C LEU A 188 4.31 12.58 2.29
N THR A 189 3.93 12.10 1.10
CA THR A 189 3.18 10.86 0.94
C THR A 189 3.97 9.66 1.44
N LEU A 190 5.24 9.53 1.05
CA LEU A 190 6.13 8.47 1.51
C LEU A 190 6.29 8.45 3.03
N VAL A 191 6.60 9.60 3.65
CA VAL A 191 6.73 9.69 5.11
C VAL A 191 5.42 9.28 5.79
N SER A 192 4.28 9.77 5.28
CA SER A 192 2.96 9.42 5.83
C SER A 192 2.63 7.95 5.66
N MET A 193 2.98 7.34 4.52
CA MET A 193 2.85 5.90 4.32
C MET A 193 3.68 5.12 5.34
N VAL A 194 4.94 5.53 5.56
CA VAL A 194 5.83 4.88 6.54
C VAL A 194 5.25 4.98 7.95
N ASP A 195 4.78 6.16 8.36
CA ASP A 195 4.12 6.36 9.66
C ASP A 195 2.90 5.45 9.82
N ILE A 196 2.06 5.32 8.78
CA ILE A 196 0.89 4.44 8.80
C ILE A 196 1.30 2.96 8.92
N MET A 197 2.29 2.53 8.13
CA MET A 197 2.81 1.17 8.15
C MET A 197 3.43 0.81 9.50
N GLN A 198 4.16 1.74 10.13
CA GLN A 198 4.71 1.57 11.47
C GLN A 198 3.62 1.47 12.54
N ARG A 199 2.61 2.36 12.50
CA ARG A 199 1.50 2.34 13.48
C ARG A 199 0.65 1.09 13.40
N LYS A 200 0.50 0.52 12.20
CA LYS A 200 -0.27 -0.71 11.96
C LYS A 200 0.56 -1.99 12.09
N ASP A 201 1.88 -1.88 12.24
CA ASP A 201 2.82 -2.99 12.18
C ASP A 201 2.65 -3.84 10.89
N THR A 202 2.54 -3.16 9.75
CA THR A 202 2.37 -3.79 8.42
C THR A 202 3.49 -3.40 7.47
N GLU A 203 3.72 -4.22 6.44
CA GLU A 203 4.66 -3.92 5.34
C GLU A 203 4.02 -3.19 4.16
N THR A 204 2.69 -3.09 4.17
CA THR A 204 1.91 -2.47 3.10
C THR A 204 0.83 -1.56 3.68
N ILE A 205 0.47 -0.53 2.92
CA ILE A 205 -0.71 0.30 3.20
C ILE A 205 -2.02 -0.30 2.65
N GLY A 206 -1.94 -1.40 1.90
CA GLY A 206 -3.07 -2.01 1.20
C GLY A 206 -3.47 -1.30 -0.11
N PRO A 207 -4.54 -1.77 -0.78
CA PRO A 207 -5.08 -1.13 -1.98
C PRO A 207 -5.67 0.26 -1.69
N LEU A 208 -5.42 1.24 -2.56
CA LEU A 208 -5.96 2.60 -2.36
C LEU A 208 -7.50 2.62 -2.33
N GLN A 209 -8.18 1.75 -3.08
CA GLN A 209 -9.64 1.67 -3.08
C GLN A 209 -10.24 1.17 -1.75
N SER A 210 -9.42 0.57 -0.89
CA SER A 210 -9.83 0.06 0.43
C SER A 210 -9.58 1.05 1.56
N LEU A 211 -8.98 2.21 1.25
CA LEU A 211 -8.71 3.25 2.24
C LEU A 211 -9.95 4.13 2.44
N ASP A 212 -10.34 4.32 3.70
CA ASP A 212 -11.41 5.25 4.08
C ASP A 212 -10.96 6.73 4.10
N TYR A 213 -9.72 7.01 3.68
CA TYR A 213 -9.08 8.31 3.71
C TYR A 213 -8.18 8.51 2.48
N SER A 214 -7.91 9.76 2.12
CA SER A 214 -6.89 10.12 1.13
C SER A 214 -5.53 10.32 1.78
N LEU A 215 -4.46 10.01 1.06
CA LEU A 215 -3.09 10.27 1.50
C LEU A 215 -2.70 11.73 1.22
N ALA A 216 -2.75 12.13 -0.05
CA ALA A 216 -2.36 13.45 -0.51
C ALA A 216 -3.50 14.45 -0.41
N ALA A 217 -4.56 14.32 -1.22
CA ALA A 217 -5.68 15.27 -1.20
C ALA A 217 -7.02 14.62 -1.55
N SER A 218 -7.09 13.93 -2.69
CA SER A 218 -8.24 13.16 -3.16
C SER A 218 -7.81 11.82 -3.72
N ALA A 219 -8.76 10.92 -3.98
CA ALA A 219 -8.47 9.62 -4.58
C ALA A 219 -7.81 9.73 -5.98
N GLU A 220 -8.12 10.76 -6.74
CA GLU A 220 -7.51 11.05 -8.05
C GLU A 220 -6.07 11.53 -7.90
N VAL A 221 -5.83 12.44 -6.95
CA VAL A 221 -4.47 12.93 -6.65
C VAL A 221 -3.60 11.81 -6.11
N ASP A 222 -4.14 10.95 -5.24
CA ASP A 222 -3.42 9.79 -4.71
C ASP A 222 -2.98 8.84 -5.83
N VAL A 223 -3.82 8.62 -6.84
CA VAL A 223 -3.44 7.81 -8.01
C VAL A 223 -2.28 8.43 -8.80
N GLU A 224 -2.27 9.76 -8.96
CA GLU A 224 -1.17 10.45 -9.66
C GLU A 224 0.14 10.37 -8.87
N VAL A 225 0.07 10.63 -7.57
CA VAL A 225 1.23 10.53 -6.66
C VAL A 225 1.79 9.11 -6.65
N PHE A 226 0.93 8.09 -6.56
CA PHE A 226 1.37 6.69 -6.59
C PHE A 226 1.96 6.31 -7.95
N ARG A 227 1.45 6.87 -9.05
CA ARG A 227 2.05 6.69 -10.36
C ARG A 227 3.45 7.29 -10.41
N SER A 228 3.63 8.52 -9.95
CA SER A 228 4.92 9.20 -9.86
C SER A 228 5.91 8.39 -9.01
N LEU A 229 5.52 8.05 -7.78
CA LEU A 229 6.34 7.28 -6.84
C LEU A 229 6.74 5.91 -7.38
N HIS A 230 5.85 5.22 -8.09
CA HIS A 230 6.16 3.93 -8.71
C HIS A 230 7.10 4.07 -9.91
N GLN A 231 6.90 5.09 -10.75
CA GLN A 231 7.79 5.38 -11.89
C GLN A 231 9.21 5.71 -11.44
N GLU A 232 9.33 6.48 -10.35
CA GLU A 232 10.59 6.85 -9.70
C GLU A 232 11.13 5.77 -8.75
N ARG A 233 10.46 4.61 -8.66
CA ARG A 233 10.88 3.42 -7.89
C ARG A 233 10.97 3.63 -6.37
N TRP A 234 10.21 4.57 -5.82
CA TRP A 234 10.09 4.76 -4.37
C TRP A 234 9.14 3.75 -3.72
N ILE A 235 8.12 3.32 -4.45
CA ILE A 235 7.16 2.32 -4.00
C ILE A 235 7.09 1.16 -4.99
N SER A 236 6.70 -0.01 -4.50
CA SER A 236 6.47 -1.20 -5.32
C SER A 236 5.09 -1.79 -5.00
N PRO A 237 4.40 -2.35 -6.00
CA PRO A 237 3.27 -3.23 -5.73
C PRO A 237 3.73 -4.47 -4.94
N THR A 238 2.85 -5.01 -4.10
CA THR A 238 3.15 -6.16 -3.24
C THR A 238 1.95 -7.09 -3.04
N LEU A 239 2.17 -8.21 -2.35
CA LEU A 239 1.17 -9.20 -2.02
C LEU A 239 0.31 -8.76 -0.81
N PRO A 240 -0.95 -9.21 -0.69
CA PRO A 240 -1.66 -10.12 -1.60
C PRO A 240 -2.20 -9.42 -2.85
N ALA A 241 -1.86 -9.94 -4.05
CA ALA A 241 -2.37 -9.47 -5.33
C ALA A 241 -3.05 -10.63 -6.09
N THR A 242 -4.06 -10.32 -6.87
CA THR A 242 -4.85 -11.23 -7.70
C THR A 242 -4.66 -10.92 -9.17
N THR A 243 -5.01 -11.83 -10.08
CA THR A 243 -4.94 -11.57 -11.53
C THR A 243 -5.86 -10.43 -11.98
N GLY A 244 -6.83 -10.01 -11.16
CA GLY A 244 -7.68 -8.85 -11.45
C GLY A 244 -6.94 -7.51 -11.31
N ASP A 245 -5.86 -7.47 -10.54
CA ASP A 245 -5.12 -6.25 -10.22
C ASP A 245 -4.12 -5.84 -11.31
N PHE A 246 -3.97 -6.69 -12.34
CA PHE A 246 -3.02 -6.53 -13.45
C PHE A 246 -3.74 -6.35 -14.78
N ALA A 247 -3.17 -5.51 -15.63
CA ALA A 247 -3.53 -5.41 -17.04
C ALA A 247 -2.61 -6.33 -17.85
N PHE A 248 -3.20 -7.20 -18.66
CA PHE A 248 -2.48 -8.15 -19.52
C PHE A 248 -2.65 -7.78 -20.99
N ASP A 249 -1.62 -8.01 -21.79
CA ASP A 249 -1.70 -7.96 -23.25
C ASP A 249 -2.30 -9.27 -23.81
N ASP A 250 -2.59 -9.28 -25.12
CA ASP A 250 -3.21 -10.43 -25.80
C ASP A 250 -2.33 -11.70 -25.75
N ASP A 251 -1.02 -11.54 -25.54
CA ASP A 251 -0.06 -12.64 -25.39
C ASP A 251 0.05 -13.16 -23.94
N GLY A 252 -0.71 -12.60 -23.01
CA GLY A 252 -0.72 -12.98 -21.59
C GLY A 252 0.42 -12.37 -20.78
N THR A 253 1.22 -11.46 -21.34
CA THR A 253 2.24 -10.72 -20.58
C THR A 253 1.61 -9.56 -19.80
N VAL A 254 2.25 -9.17 -18.69
CA VAL A 254 1.76 -8.08 -17.83
C VAL A 254 2.19 -6.74 -18.40
N ARG A 255 1.22 -5.92 -18.80
CA ARG A 255 1.44 -4.55 -19.27
C ARG A 255 1.57 -3.54 -18.13
N GLY A 256 0.89 -3.78 -17.02
CA GLY A 256 0.91 -2.91 -15.86
C GLY A 256 -0.06 -3.32 -14.76
N VAL A 257 -0.26 -2.43 -13.80
CA VAL A 257 -1.10 -2.66 -12.61
C VAL A 257 -2.18 -1.59 -12.46
N TYR A 258 -3.32 -1.97 -11.91
CA TYR A 258 -4.37 -1.02 -11.54
C TYR A 258 -4.02 -0.38 -10.20
N ILE A 259 -3.59 0.89 -10.23
CA ILE A 259 -3.05 1.61 -9.06
C ILE A 259 -4.00 1.59 -7.86
N LYS A 260 -5.32 1.65 -8.10
CA LYS A 260 -6.32 1.64 -7.04
C LYS A 260 -6.51 0.27 -6.37
N GLN A 261 -6.21 -0.83 -7.06
CA GLN A 261 -6.59 -2.19 -6.66
C GLN A 261 -5.46 -2.98 -6.01
N ILE A 262 -4.21 -2.71 -6.40
CA ILE A 262 -3.05 -3.44 -5.90
C ILE A 262 -2.55 -2.86 -4.56
N PRO A 263 -2.09 -3.70 -3.60
CA PRO A 263 -1.40 -3.22 -2.42
C PRO A 263 -0.04 -2.61 -2.73
N TRP A 264 0.35 -1.60 -1.95
CA TRP A 264 1.61 -0.87 -2.11
C TRP A 264 2.50 -0.95 -0.87
N CYS A 265 3.81 -1.08 -1.09
CA CYS A 265 4.85 -0.99 -0.06
C CYS A 265 6.00 -0.09 -0.52
N LEU A 266 6.95 0.19 0.38
CA LEU A 266 8.23 0.76 -0.04
C LEU A 266 8.95 -0.17 -1.00
N ALA A 267 9.71 0.39 -1.94
CA ALA A 267 10.52 -0.41 -2.84
C ALA A 267 11.51 -1.29 -2.05
N PRO A 268 11.70 -2.58 -2.41
CA PRO A 268 12.57 -3.48 -1.65
C PRO A 268 14.01 -3.02 -1.54
N ALA A 269 14.53 -2.27 -2.53
CA ALA A 269 15.84 -1.64 -2.48
C ALA A 269 16.00 -0.72 -1.25
N LEU A 270 14.93 -0.04 -0.84
CA LEU A 270 14.93 0.83 0.33
C LEU A 270 14.90 0.05 1.66
N GLY A 271 14.73 -1.27 1.63
CA GLY A 271 14.67 -2.14 2.80
C GLY A 271 13.28 -2.25 3.42
N SER A 272 12.92 -3.45 3.89
CA SER A 272 11.61 -3.74 4.50
C SER A 272 11.57 -3.56 6.02
N LYS A 273 12.75 -3.51 6.67
CA LYS A 273 12.90 -3.51 8.14
C LYS A 273 12.60 -2.14 8.75
N THR A 274 12.20 -2.14 10.02
CA THR A 274 11.91 -0.93 10.82
C THR A 274 13.08 0.06 10.88
N ALA A 275 14.32 -0.42 10.87
CA ALA A 275 15.51 0.44 10.83
C ALA A 275 15.60 1.21 9.50
N ALA A 276 15.46 0.52 8.36
CA ALA A 276 15.50 1.14 7.03
C ALA A 276 14.36 2.15 6.85
N ARG A 277 13.16 1.84 7.36
CA ARG A 277 12.03 2.80 7.38
C ARG A 277 12.36 4.09 8.14
N ARG A 278 13.01 3.98 9.30
CA ARG A 278 13.46 5.15 10.07
C ARG A 278 14.48 5.96 9.29
N GLU A 279 15.47 5.31 8.67
CA GLU A 279 16.49 6.00 7.86
C GLU A 279 15.86 6.78 6.68
N ILE A 280 14.89 6.19 5.97
CA ILE A 280 14.17 6.87 4.87
C ILE A 280 13.37 8.05 5.41
N THR A 281 12.63 7.86 6.51
CA THR A 281 11.86 8.94 7.12
C THR A 281 12.77 10.09 7.57
N SER A 282 13.92 9.79 8.17
CA SER A 282 14.91 10.82 8.55
C SER A 282 15.54 11.51 7.33
N LEU A 283 15.83 10.77 6.25
CA LEU A 283 16.35 11.34 5.01
C LEU A 283 15.33 12.30 4.36
N LEU A 284 14.09 11.83 4.17
CA LEU A 284 13.02 12.61 3.57
C LEU A 284 12.59 13.76 4.48
N GLY A 285 12.59 13.56 5.80
CA GLY A 285 12.31 14.58 6.80
C GLY A 285 13.28 15.75 6.70
N ARG A 286 14.59 15.49 6.66
CA ARG A 286 15.61 16.53 6.44
C ARG A 286 15.42 17.27 5.11
N MET A 287 15.12 16.54 4.03
CA MET A 287 14.81 17.14 2.74
C MET A 287 13.60 18.08 2.84
N LEU A 288 12.52 17.65 3.50
CA LEU A 288 11.30 18.42 3.66
C LEU A 288 11.49 19.66 4.54
N ILE A 289 12.24 19.54 5.64
CA ILE A 289 12.61 20.68 6.52
C ILE A 289 13.42 21.70 5.73
N SER A 290 14.38 21.27 4.90
CA SER A 290 15.16 22.17 4.05
C SER A 290 14.32 22.88 2.96
N ARG A 291 13.10 22.39 2.70
CA ARG A 291 12.13 22.94 1.73
C ARG A 291 10.85 23.39 2.42
N ALA A 292 10.95 23.92 3.64
CA ALA A 292 9.79 24.29 4.46
C ALA A 292 8.80 25.22 3.76
N ASP A 293 9.26 26.16 2.91
CA ASP A 293 8.36 27.03 2.15
C ASP A 293 7.49 26.26 1.14
N GLU A 294 8.04 25.26 0.47
CA GLU A 294 7.28 24.38 -0.41
C GLU A 294 6.30 23.51 0.41
N VAL A 295 6.73 23.00 1.57
CA VAL A 295 5.85 22.25 2.49
C VAL A 295 4.69 23.12 2.97
N ARG A 296 4.96 24.36 3.39
CA ARG A 296 3.95 25.34 3.80
C ARG A 296 2.98 25.65 2.66
N HIS A 297 3.50 25.79 1.44
CA HIS A 297 2.65 25.95 0.27
C HIS A 297 1.73 24.74 0.05
N GLN A 298 2.24 23.51 0.23
CA GLN A 298 1.40 22.31 0.14
C GLN A 298 0.36 22.23 1.26
N VAL A 299 0.72 22.57 2.50
CA VAL A 299 -0.25 22.66 3.62
C VAL A 299 -1.41 23.59 3.27
N HIS A 300 -1.10 24.78 2.73
CA HIS A 300 -2.15 25.71 2.31
C HIS A 300 -3.03 25.14 1.19
N LYS A 301 -2.45 24.42 0.21
CA LYS A 301 -3.22 23.74 -0.84
C LYS A 301 -4.19 22.69 -0.26
N LEU A 302 -3.70 21.86 0.67
CA LEU A 302 -4.52 20.84 1.33
C LEU A 302 -5.66 21.46 2.13
N GLN A 303 -5.35 22.48 2.95
CA GLN A 303 -6.34 23.19 3.76
C GLN A 303 -7.38 23.93 2.90
N ALA A 304 -6.98 24.56 1.80
CA ALA A 304 -7.89 25.19 0.86
C ALA A 304 -8.85 24.17 0.23
N GLY A 305 -8.34 23.01 -0.21
CA GLY A 305 -9.16 21.92 -0.72
C GLY A 305 -10.18 21.44 0.32
N MET A 306 -9.74 21.24 1.57
CA MET A 306 -10.63 20.86 2.68
C MET A 306 -11.72 21.90 2.95
N ALA A 307 -11.38 23.20 2.90
CA ALA A 307 -12.36 24.27 3.07
C ALA A 307 -13.39 24.33 1.92
N VAL A 308 -12.99 24.02 0.68
CA VAL A 308 -13.92 23.86 -0.45
C VAL A 308 -14.84 22.66 -0.25
N THR A 309 -14.30 21.49 0.11
CA THR A 309 -15.10 20.30 0.40
C THR A 309 -16.07 20.54 1.55
N TYR A 310 -15.65 21.29 2.57
CA TYR A 310 -16.53 21.71 3.65
C TYR A 310 -17.67 22.63 3.16
N LEU A 311 -17.35 23.66 2.36
CA LEU A 311 -18.36 24.57 1.82
C LEU A 311 -19.40 23.82 0.98
N GLU A 312 -18.94 22.96 0.07
CA GLU A 312 -19.82 22.14 -0.76
C GLU A 312 -20.65 21.15 0.07
N GLY A 313 -20.02 20.46 1.01
CA GLY A 313 -20.71 19.54 1.91
C GLY A 313 -21.77 20.21 2.78
N LEU A 314 -21.55 21.45 3.22
CA LEU A 314 -22.57 22.25 3.91
C LEU A 314 -23.78 22.53 3.02
N LEU A 315 -23.54 22.98 1.79
CA LEU A 315 -24.59 23.32 0.83
C LEU A 315 -25.46 22.09 0.55
N ILE A 316 -24.83 20.95 0.24
CA ILE A 316 -25.54 19.72 -0.12
C ILE A 316 -26.21 19.08 1.11
N ARG A 317 -25.46 18.86 2.19
CA ARG A 317 -25.93 18.01 3.29
C ARG A 317 -26.79 18.77 4.29
N THR A 318 -26.41 20.01 4.61
CA THR A 318 -27.08 20.80 5.64
C THR A 318 -28.21 21.64 5.06
N TYR A 319 -27.96 22.30 3.93
CA TYR A 319 -28.93 23.21 3.32
C TYR A 319 -29.75 22.60 2.17
N GLN A 320 -29.42 21.38 1.74
CA GLN A 320 -30.11 20.67 0.65
C GLN A 320 -30.12 21.46 -0.68
N GLU A 321 -29.05 22.21 -0.90
CA GLU A 321 -28.79 22.93 -2.15
C GLU A 321 -27.97 22.06 -3.12
N GLU A 322 -27.96 22.46 -4.39
CA GLU A 322 -27.14 21.84 -5.43
C GLU A 322 -25.63 22.02 -5.14
N PRO A 323 -24.74 21.16 -5.67
CA PRO A 323 -23.29 21.30 -5.53
C PRO A 323 -22.78 22.64 -6.10
N ILE A 324 -21.54 22.97 -5.77
CA ILE A 324 -20.89 24.15 -6.36
C ILE A 324 -20.68 23.86 -7.85
N PRO A 325 -21.13 24.74 -8.77
CA PRO A 325 -20.92 24.50 -10.20
C PRO A 325 -19.44 24.32 -10.53
N GLU A 326 -19.09 23.37 -11.40
CA GLU A 326 -17.69 22.99 -11.69
C GLU A 326 -16.81 24.20 -12.06
N HIS A 327 -17.34 25.14 -12.86
CA HIS A 327 -16.63 26.35 -13.26
C HIS A 327 -16.34 27.34 -12.12
N ARG A 328 -16.96 27.16 -10.94
CA ARG A 328 -16.78 27.98 -9.73
C ARG A 328 -15.92 27.32 -8.67
N LEU A 329 -15.61 26.02 -8.81
CA LEU A 329 -14.72 25.32 -7.90
C LEU A 329 -13.30 25.94 -7.89
N PRO A 330 -12.70 26.30 -9.04
CA PRO A 330 -11.40 26.99 -9.06
C PRO A 330 -11.44 28.34 -8.33
N ASP A 331 -12.50 29.13 -8.55
CA ASP A 331 -12.67 30.43 -7.88
C ASP A 331 -12.73 30.27 -6.36
N ALA A 332 -13.48 29.27 -5.88
CA ALA A 332 -13.60 28.97 -4.45
C ALA A 332 -12.25 28.56 -3.87
N TYR A 333 -11.55 27.66 -4.55
CA TYR A 333 -10.23 27.17 -4.15
C TYR A 333 -9.18 28.29 -4.08
N GLU A 334 -9.03 29.09 -5.14
CA GLU A 334 -8.05 30.17 -5.19
C GLU A 334 -8.34 31.26 -4.15
N THR A 335 -9.62 31.57 -3.92
CA THR A 335 -10.03 32.54 -2.88
C THR A 335 -9.61 32.07 -1.48
N LEU A 336 -9.86 30.80 -1.16
CA LEU A 336 -9.49 30.22 0.14
C LEU A 336 -7.97 30.04 0.28
N LEU A 337 -7.28 29.66 -0.80
CA LEU A 337 -5.83 29.56 -0.85
C LEU A 337 -5.15 30.93 -0.64
N GLY A 338 -5.70 31.98 -1.25
CA GLY A 338 -5.28 33.37 -1.03
C GLY A 338 -5.40 33.77 0.43
N ALA A 339 -6.54 33.49 1.07
CA ALA A 339 -6.75 33.79 2.48
C ALA A 339 -5.76 33.05 3.41
N LEU A 340 -5.45 31.78 3.16
CA LEU A 340 -4.42 31.06 3.94
C LEU A 340 -3.05 31.73 3.83
N ARG A 341 -2.68 32.21 2.64
CA ARG A 341 -1.43 32.95 2.42
C ARG A 341 -1.41 34.31 3.12
N GLU A 342 -2.57 34.92 3.33
CA GLU A 342 -2.74 36.17 4.08
C GLU A 342 -2.74 35.96 5.61
N GLY A 343 -2.63 34.71 6.09
CA GLY A 343 -2.51 34.38 7.50
C GLY A 343 -3.81 33.89 8.16
N PHE A 344 -4.87 33.65 7.39
CA PHE A 344 -6.07 33.01 7.93
C PHE A 344 -5.79 31.55 8.28
N THR A 345 -6.36 31.06 9.37
CA THR A 345 -6.28 29.63 9.75
C THR A 345 -7.40 28.83 9.09
N LEU A 346 -7.22 27.51 8.96
CA LEU A 346 -8.30 26.64 8.45
C LEU A 346 -9.59 26.83 9.26
N GLY A 347 -9.52 26.89 10.59
CA GLY A 347 -10.70 27.05 11.45
C GLY A 347 -11.46 28.36 11.20
N GLN A 348 -10.76 29.45 10.88
CA GLN A 348 -11.38 30.71 10.47
C GLN A 348 -12.05 30.58 9.10
N LEU A 349 -11.42 29.86 8.16
CA LEU A 349 -12.02 29.60 6.84
C LEU A 349 -13.28 28.74 6.93
N ILE A 350 -13.33 27.79 7.87
CA ILE A 350 -14.54 27.01 8.16
C ILE A 350 -15.67 27.93 8.66
N ALA A 351 -15.38 28.84 9.61
CA ALA A 351 -16.36 29.82 10.09
C ALA A 351 -16.85 30.75 8.96
N ILE A 352 -15.93 31.20 8.10
CA ILE A 352 -16.25 32.02 6.93
C ILE A 352 -17.13 31.24 5.95
N ALA A 353 -16.76 30.01 5.60
CA ALA A 353 -17.52 29.17 4.68
C ALA A 353 -18.95 28.92 5.18
N TRP A 354 -19.10 28.61 6.47
CA TRP A 354 -20.42 28.44 7.08
C TRP A 354 -21.28 29.70 6.98
N SER A 355 -20.72 30.85 7.39
CA SER A 355 -21.45 32.11 7.36
C SER A 355 -21.74 32.62 5.93
N ALA A 356 -20.90 32.26 4.96
CA ALA A 356 -21.11 32.54 3.55
C ALA A 356 -22.24 31.68 2.96
N ALA A 357 -22.26 30.37 3.26
CA ALA A 357 -23.32 29.46 2.85
C ALA A 357 -24.67 29.89 3.44
N ALA A 358 -24.74 30.16 4.75
CA ALA A 358 -25.96 30.62 5.41
C ALA A 358 -26.52 31.90 4.78
N ALA A 359 -25.65 32.88 4.47
CA ALA A 359 -26.06 34.12 3.82
C ALA A 359 -26.56 33.90 2.38
N ALA A 360 -25.92 33.00 1.62
CA ALA A 360 -26.32 32.67 0.26
C ALA A 360 -27.68 31.96 0.24
N VAL A 361 -27.90 30.99 1.13
CA VAL A 361 -29.18 30.27 1.26
C VAL A 361 -30.30 31.22 1.66
N ALA A 362 -30.06 32.09 2.65
CA ALA A 362 -31.05 33.09 3.05
C ALA A 362 -31.40 34.07 1.92
N TRP A 363 -30.47 34.35 1.01
CA TRP A 363 -30.74 35.12 -0.21
C TRP A 363 -31.54 34.31 -1.23
N GLY A 364 -31.20 33.03 -1.43
CA GLY A 364 -31.92 32.11 -2.31
C GLY A 364 -33.39 31.96 -1.93
N GLN A 365 -33.68 31.78 -0.63
CA GLN A 365 -35.04 31.70 -0.09
C GLN A 365 -35.88 32.96 -0.34
N ARG A 366 -35.23 34.12 -0.46
CA ARG A 366 -35.89 35.42 -0.74
C ARG A 366 -36.04 35.70 -2.24
N THR A 367 -35.44 34.89 -3.11
CA THR A 367 -35.35 35.16 -4.55
C THR A 367 -35.96 34.00 -5.35
N PRO A 368 -37.26 34.04 -5.66
CA PRO A 368 -37.92 32.96 -6.41
C PRO A 368 -37.40 32.89 -7.86
N GLY A 369 -37.34 31.67 -8.42
CA GLY A 369 -36.98 31.42 -9.83
C GLY A 369 -35.48 31.33 -10.13
N LEU A 370 -34.64 31.15 -9.11
CA LEU A 370 -33.21 30.93 -9.31
C LEU A 370 -32.94 29.59 -10.03
N LYS A 371 -31.90 29.58 -10.86
CA LYS A 371 -31.42 28.34 -11.50
C LYS A 371 -30.72 27.46 -10.46
N PRO A 372 -30.77 26.12 -10.64
CA PRO A 372 -29.96 25.17 -9.86
C PRO A 372 -28.49 25.61 -9.79
N GLY A 373 -27.89 25.53 -8.60
CA GLY A 373 -26.50 25.92 -8.36
C GLY A 373 -26.23 27.43 -8.21
N ASN A 374 -27.20 28.32 -8.45
CA ASN A 374 -27.01 29.77 -8.27
C ASN A 374 -26.75 30.14 -6.79
N VAL A 375 -27.42 29.46 -5.86
CA VAL A 375 -27.21 29.66 -4.41
C VAL A 375 -25.78 29.29 -4.04
N SER A 376 -25.30 28.14 -4.51
CA SER A 376 -23.94 27.64 -4.28
C SER A 376 -22.87 28.53 -4.92
N ALA A 377 -23.10 29.04 -6.13
CA ALA A 377 -22.22 30.03 -6.77
C ALA A 377 -22.19 31.38 -6.00
N ALA A 378 -23.33 31.80 -5.44
CA ALA A 378 -23.41 32.98 -4.58
C ALA A 378 -22.66 32.75 -3.25
N ALA A 379 -22.67 31.54 -2.71
CA ALA A 379 -21.89 31.18 -1.52
C ALA A 379 -20.39 31.40 -1.76
N VAL A 380 -19.85 30.95 -2.90
CA VAL A 380 -18.46 31.22 -3.30
C VAL A 380 -18.17 32.73 -3.36
N THR A 381 -19.07 33.51 -3.94
CA THR A 381 -18.92 34.99 -3.98
C THR A 381 -18.93 35.60 -2.57
N ASN A 382 -19.77 35.09 -1.68
CA ASN A 382 -19.86 35.56 -0.30
C ASN A 382 -18.61 35.20 0.52
N VAL A 383 -17.94 34.07 0.24
CA VAL A 383 -16.66 33.73 0.87
C VAL A 383 -15.63 34.84 0.60
N GLY A 384 -15.41 35.21 -0.68
CA GLY A 384 -14.46 36.26 -1.03
C GLY A 384 -14.80 37.63 -0.40
N ARG A 385 -16.08 38.01 -0.40
CA ARG A 385 -16.53 39.24 0.27
C ARG A 385 -16.26 39.23 1.78
N ARG A 386 -16.46 38.10 2.44
CA ARG A 386 -16.26 37.96 3.89
C ARG A 386 -14.78 37.98 4.26
N ILE A 387 -13.93 37.31 3.49
CA ILE A 387 -12.47 37.38 3.68
C ILE A 387 -12.01 38.85 3.62
N GLY A 388 -12.39 39.58 2.57
CA GLY A 388 -12.03 41.00 2.44
C GLY A 388 -12.57 41.90 3.57
N PHE A 389 -13.73 41.57 4.16
CA PHE A 389 -14.28 42.33 5.29
C PHE A 389 -13.60 41.99 6.63
N LEU A 390 -13.11 40.76 6.79
CA LEU A 390 -12.59 40.24 8.05
C LEU A 390 -11.07 40.32 8.16
N HIS A 391 -10.36 40.80 7.13
CA HIS A 391 -8.90 40.88 7.10
C HIS A 391 -8.30 41.57 8.35
N ASP A 392 -8.93 42.63 8.85
CA ASP A 392 -8.46 43.38 10.04
C ASP A 392 -9.23 43.05 11.33
N ARG A 393 -10.00 41.95 11.36
CA ARG A 393 -10.89 41.62 12.49
C ARG A 393 -10.58 40.25 13.06
N ARG A 394 -10.76 40.12 14.37
CA ARG A 394 -10.68 38.81 15.03
C ARG A 394 -11.86 37.93 14.61
N ILE A 395 -11.57 36.70 14.19
CA ILE A 395 -12.53 35.69 13.77
C ILE A 395 -12.46 34.52 14.74
N GLU A 396 -13.62 33.96 15.10
CA GLU A 396 -13.67 32.73 15.88
C GLU A 396 -13.24 31.53 15.03
N GLU A 397 -12.55 30.57 15.64
CA GLU A 397 -12.11 29.35 14.97
C GLU A 397 -13.09 28.21 15.19
N TYR A 398 -13.42 27.50 14.11
CA TYR A 398 -14.36 26.39 14.16
C TYR A 398 -13.62 25.09 13.85
N ASP A 399 -13.96 24.04 14.59
CA ASP A 399 -13.43 22.71 14.31
C ASP A 399 -13.98 22.15 13.02
N LEU A 400 -13.11 21.50 12.25
CA LEU A 400 -13.52 20.79 11.04
C LEU A 400 -14.35 19.56 11.43
N PRO A 401 -15.57 19.39 10.90
CA PRO A 401 -16.42 18.26 11.25
C PRO A 401 -15.87 16.94 10.68
N ASN A 402 -16.19 15.84 11.35
CA ASN A 402 -15.68 14.49 11.05
C ASN A 402 -16.00 13.99 9.64
N TRP A 403 -16.98 14.57 8.96
CA TRP A 403 -17.35 14.17 7.60
C TRP A 403 -16.48 14.80 6.50
N VAL A 404 -15.66 15.79 6.82
CA VAL A 404 -14.61 16.28 5.92
C VAL A 404 -13.36 15.46 6.19
N ALA A 405 -13.00 14.61 5.22
CA ALA A 405 -11.80 13.79 5.33
C ALA A 405 -10.56 14.69 5.42
N ARG A 406 -9.68 14.38 6.38
CA ARG A 406 -8.37 15.02 6.49
C ARG A 406 -7.35 14.15 5.77
N PRO A 407 -6.61 14.66 4.77
CA PRO A 407 -5.57 13.88 4.12
C PRO A 407 -4.49 13.48 5.11
N ALA A 408 -3.98 12.26 4.99
CA ALA A 408 -2.96 11.74 5.93
C ALA A 408 -1.68 12.58 5.93
N THR A 409 -1.30 13.14 4.79
CA THR A 409 -0.10 13.98 4.63
C THR A 409 -0.19 15.30 5.38
N LEU A 410 -1.39 15.85 5.65
CA LEU A 410 -1.53 17.14 6.34
C LEU A 410 -0.93 17.10 7.74
N GLY A 411 -1.22 16.06 8.52
CA GLY A 411 -0.67 15.94 9.87
C GLY A 411 0.85 15.81 9.88
N THR A 412 1.42 15.11 8.90
CA THR A 412 2.87 14.97 8.73
C THR A 412 3.52 16.29 8.34
N ALA A 413 2.93 17.01 7.40
CA ALA A 413 3.42 18.31 6.96
C ALA A 413 3.40 19.35 8.10
N LEU A 414 2.33 19.39 8.90
CA LEU A 414 2.24 20.29 10.05
C LEU A 414 3.32 19.99 11.11
N ARG A 415 3.56 18.72 11.45
CA ARG A 415 4.64 18.33 12.38
C ARG A 415 6.01 18.78 11.87
N LEU A 416 6.28 18.63 10.57
CA LEU A 416 7.54 19.05 9.97
C LEU A 416 7.72 20.57 9.98
N LEU A 417 6.65 21.33 9.77
CA LEU A 417 6.67 22.79 9.88
C LEU A 417 6.87 23.24 11.33
N GLU A 418 6.19 22.62 12.29
CA GLU A 418 6.41 22.86 13.72
C GLU A 418 7.87 22.61 14.12
N GLN A 419 8.46 21.51 13.65
CA GLN A 419 9.88 21.20 13.88
C GLN A 419 10.80 22.26 13.24
N HIS A 420 10.50 22.69 12.02
CA HIS A 420 11.27 23.72 11.33
C HIS A 420 11.18 25.08 12.02
N ASP A 421 9.98 25.50 12.42
CA ASP A 421 9.76 26.77 13.11
C ASP A 421 10.45 26.77 14.48
N ALA A 422 10.44 25.64 15.19
CA ALA A 422 11.19 25.45 16.44
C ALA A 422 12.71 25.53 16.21
N GLU A 423 13.23 24.96 15.12
CA GLU A 423 14.65 25.08 14.75
C GLU A 423 15.03 26.54 14.46
N ILE A 424 14.19 27.28 13.72
CA ILE A 424 14.41 28.70 13.43
C ILE A 424 14.41 29.53 14.72
N GLU A 425 13.48 29.27 15.64
CA GLU A 425 13.41 29.96 16.93
C GLU A 425 14.65 29.68 17.78
N ALA A 426 15.07 28.40 17.86
CA ALA A 426 16.28 28.00 18.55
C ALA A 426 17.54 28.65 17.94
N LEU A 427 17.63 28.69 16.61
CA LEU A 427 18.73 29.34 15.89
C LEU A 427 18.76 30.85 16.13
N SER A 428 17.59 31.51 16.10
CA SER A 428 17.49 32.95 16.34
C SER A 428 17.90 33.31 17.77
N ARG A 429 17.48 32.49 18.75
CA ARG A 429 17.91 32.59 20.15
C ARG A 429 19.42 32.38 20.30
N PHE A 430 19.97 31.34 19.66
CA PHE A 430 21.42 31.10 19.64
C PHE A 430 22.19 32.29 19.08
N LEU A 431 21.81 32.82 17.90
CA LEU A 431 22.49 33.95 17.28
C LEU A 431 22.42 35.22 18.14
N THR A 432 21.29 35.46 18.79
CA THR A 432 21.14 36.58 19.73
C THR A 432 22.07 36.44 20.93
N LEU A 433 22.19 35.23 21.49
CA LEU A 433 23.07 34.92 22.63
C LEU A 433 24.55 34.97 22.24
N LYS A 434 24.90 34.46 21.05
CA LYS A 434 26.24 34.55 20.47
C LYS A 434 26.65 36.01 20.31
N GLN A 435 25.81 36.83 19.66
CA GLN A 435 26.06 38.26 19.50
C GLN A 435 26.18 38.98 20.85
N ARG A 436 25.35 38.64 21.84
CA ARG A 436 25.44 39.19 23.21
C ARG A 436 26.77 38.83 23.88
N THR A 437 27.23 37.60 23.72
CA THR A 437 28.50 37.09 24.27
C THR A 437 29.71 37.75 23.61
N GLU A 438 29.65 37.99 22.31
CA GLU A 438 30.71 38.67 21.54
C GLU A 438 30.77 40.17 21.81
N ALA A 439 29.61 40.82 21.98
CA ALA A 439 29.52 42.26 22.26
C ALA A 439 29.89 42.61 23.70
N ARG A 440 29.99 41.63 24.61
CA ARG A 440 30.41 41.88 25.99
C ARG A 440 31.87 42.36 25.97
N PRO A 441 32.17 43.56 26.51
CA PRO A 441 33.54 44.02 26.61
C PRO A 441 34.33 43.00 27.43
N LEU A 442 35.41 42.49 26.86
CA LEU A 442 36.32 41.54 27.51
C LEU A 442 36.90 42.05 28.84
N GLU A 443 36.73 43.35 29.13
CA GLU A 443 37.22 44.05 30.32
C GLU A 443 36.24 44.03 31.51
N THR A 444 34.93 43.73 31.32
CA THR A 444 33.94 43.86 32.42
C THR A 444 33.64 42.57 33.19
N ALA A 445 34.31 41.46 32.86
CA ALA A 445 34.28 40.22 33.65
C ALA A 445 35.40 40.16 34.71
N GLU A 446 36.04 41.29 35.00
CA GLU A 446 36.81 41.50 36.24
C GLU A 446 35.82 41.95 37.33
N PHE A 447 35.04 41.02 37.90
CA PHE A 447 34.26 41.30 39.11
C PHE A 447 34.39 40.18 40.15
N ASP A 448 34.97 40.60 41.28
CA ASP A 448 34.79 40.11 42.66
C ASP A 448 35.23 38.69 43.04
N GLY A 449 36.47 38.34 42.73
CA GLY A 449 37.20 37.33 43.49
C GLY A 449 38.67 37.70 43.57
N ASP A 450 39.13 38.09 44.76
CA ASP A 450 40.53 38.33 45.14
C ASP A 450 41.49 37.33 44.44
N MET A 451 42.04 37.74 43.30
CA MET A 451 43.12 37.04 42.58
C MET A 451 44.44 37.82 42.77
N ALA A 452 44.62 38.42 43.95
CA ALA A 452 45.86 39.08 44.32
C ALA A 452 46.94 38.12 44.86
N ASP A 453 46.60 36.86 45.21
CA ASP A 453 47.52 35.97 45.94
C ASP A 453 47.84 34.62 45.26
N LEU A 454 47.58 34.45 43.96
CA LEU A 454 48.04 33.27 43.22
C LEU A 454 49.16 33.64 42.23
N GLN A 455 50.21 34.27 42.75
CA GLN A 455 51.54 34.00 42.19
C GLN A 455 51.82 32.54 42.50
N SER A 456 51.74 31.71 41.46
CA SER A 456 52.29 30.37 41.50
C SER A 456 53.77 30.49 41.87
N ASP A 457 54.09 30.26 43.14
CA ASP A 457 55.39 29.68 43.48
C ASP A 457 55.58 28.51 42.52
N GLU A 458 56.66 28.58 41.75
CA GLU A 458 57.18 27.48 40.97
C GLU A 458 57.22 26.26 41.88
N THR A 459 56.21 25.40 41.71
CA THR A 459 56.18 24.09 42.34
C THR A 459 57.20 23.26 41.59
N ASP A 460 58.44 23.39 42.06
CA ASP A 460 59.54 22.45 41.93
C ASP A 460 59.15 21.14 42.69
N HIS A 461 57.96 20.61 42.39
CA HIS A 461 57.39 19.41 42.97
C HIS A 461 57.86 18.21 42.17
N ASN A 462 59.08 17.79 42.54
CA ASN A 462 59.44 16.41 42.81
C ASN A 462 58.93 15.36 41.81
N MET A 463 59.59 15.28 40.66
CA MET A 463 59.41 14.24 39.63
C MET A 463 59.48 12.80 40.21
N GLU A 464 60.14 12.60 41.36
CA GLU A 464 60.13 11.30 42.07
C GLU A 464 58.76 10.93 42.66
N SER A 465 58.01 11.90 43.20
CA SER A 465 56.66 11.67 43.74
C SER A 465 55.69 11.24 42.64
N PHE A 466 55.76 11.90 41.47
CA PHE A 466 54.95 11.54 40.31
C PHE A 466 55.28 10.14 39.80
N LEU A 467 56.57 9.78 39.71
CA LEU A 467 56.99 8.44 39.27
C LEU A 467 56.60 7.34 40.29
N ASP A 468 56.62 7.63 41.58
CA ASP A 468 56.19 6.69 42.62
C ASP A 468 54.66 6.49 42.65
N ASP A 469 53.86 7.54 42.42
CA ASP A 469 52.40 7.42 42.25
C ASP A 469 52.03 6.63 40.98
N LEU A 470 52.77 6.84 39.89
CA LEU A 470 52.62 6.07 38.64
C LEU A 470 52.99 4.60 38.81
N ARG A 471 54.04 4.29 39.58
CA ARG A 471 54.43 2.91 39.95
C ARG A 471 53.44 2.27 40.91
N ALA A 472 52.82 3.05 41.79
CA ALA A 472 51.82 2.57 42.75
C ALA A 472 50.40 2.44 42.15
N GLY A 473 50.21 2.84 40.88
CA GLY A 473 48.90 2.84 40.22
C GLY A 473 47.90 3.81 40.85
N ARG A 474 48.38 4.82 41.60
CA ARG A 474 47.53 5.84 42.21
C ARG A 474 47.26 6.92 41.18
N LYS A 475 45.99 7.10 40.79
CA LYS A 475 45.60 8.28 40.02
C LYS A 475 45.72 9.49 40.96
N GLN A 476 46.60 10.41 40.60
CA GLN A 476 46.73 11.68 41.30
C GLN A 476 45.36 12.37 41.31
N GLU A 477 44.89 12.79 42.48
CA GLU A 477 43.64 13.55 42.55
C GLU A 477 43.84 14.85 41.78
N PRO A 478 42.91 15.20 40.87
CA PRO A 478 43.07 16.37 40.01
C PRO A 478 43.18 17.62 40.87
N SER A 479 44.35 18.26 40.85
CA SER A 479 44.64 19.47 41.62
C SER A 479 44.49 20.70 40.75
N GLY A 480 43.60 21.62 41.13
CA GLY A 480 43.42 22.90 40.43
C GLY A 480 42.07 23.56 40.73
N PRO A 481 41.88 24.81 40.29
CA PRO A 481 40.60 25.50 40.43
C PRO A 481 39.51 24.76 39.65
N ALA A 482 38.37 24.53 40.30
CA ALA A 482 37.23 23.91 39.64
C ALA A 482 36.59 24.90 38.67
N ILE A 483 36.41 24.49 37.43
CA ILE A 483 35.75 25.29 36.40
C ILE A 483 34.44 24.65 35.95
N THR A 484 33.45 25.48 35.59
CA THR A 484 32.22 25.02 34.95
C THR A 484 32.42 24.91 33.45
N TYR A 485 32.19 23.73 32.88
CA TYR A 485 32.30 23.46 31.46
C TYR A 485 31.09 22.67 30.96
N ALA A 486 30.81 22.74 29.67
CA ALA A 486 29.79 21.93 29.02
C ALA A 486 30.44 20.71 28.38
N LEU A 487 29.81 19.54 28.47
CA LEU A 487 30.26 18.29 27.86
C LEU A 487 29.15 17.79 26.96
N VAL A 488 29.46 17.56 25.68
CA VAL A 488 28.58 16.88 24.75
C VAL A 488 29.03 15.44 24.66
N THR A 489 28.21 14.50 25.13
CA THR A 489 28.52 13.07 25.13
C THR A 489 28.50 12.50 23.70
N PRO A 490 29.07 11.31 23.44
CA PRO A 490 28.97 10.65 22.13
C PRO A 490 27.53 10.42 21.66
N GLU A 491 26.59 10.25 22.60
CA GLU A 491 25.15 10.13 22.33
C GLU A 491 24.49 11.46 21.96
N GLY A 492 25.22 12.57 22.06
CA GLY A 492 24.73 13.91 21.75
C GLY A 492 24.01 14.60 22.91
N GLU A 493 24.14 14.12 24.15
CA GLU A 493 23.58 14.78 25.33
C GLU A 493 24.48 15.92 25.83
N LEU A 494 23.90 17.05 26.24
CA LEU A 494 24.62 18.20 26.79
C LEU A 494 24.54 18.19 28.31
N GLU A 495 25.70 18.09 28.96
CA GLU A 495 25.81 18.10 30.42
C GLU A 495 26.72 19.25 30.88
N PHE A 496 26.35 19.93 31.98
CA PHE A 496 27.21 20.93 32.60
C PHE A 496 27.88 20.32 33.83
N HIS A 497 29.21 20.37 33.86
CA HIS A 497 30.04 19.81 34.92
C HIS A 497 30.89 20.88 35.58
N THR A 498 31.24 20.66 36.84
CA THR A 498 32.20 21.49 37.58
C THR A 498 33.33 20.58 38.06
N ALA A 499 34.53 20.74 37.50
CA ALA A 499 35.71 19.95 37.86
C ALA A 499 37.00 20.74 37.56
N PRO A 500 38.16 20.34 38.13
CA PRO A 500 39.45 20.89 37.71
C PRO A 500 39.71 20.63 36.22
N VAL A 501 40.59 21.42 35.61
CA VAL A 501 40.92 21.34 34.16
C VAL A 501 41.38 19.94 33.75
N ASP A 502 42.18 19.28 34.57
CA ASP A 502 42.63 17.90 34.29
C ASP A 502 41.47 16.91 34.31
N GLY A 503 40.52 17.08 35.25
CA GLY A 503 39.30 16.27 35.28
C GLY A 503 38.40 16.48 34.05
N MET A 504 38.34 17.71 33.51
CA MET A 504 37.64 17.98 32.24
C MET A 504 38.33 17.27 31.07
N ARG A 505 39.66 17.38 30.97
CA ARG A 505 40.46 16.71 29.93
C ARG A 505 40.33 15.20 30.00
N ASP A 506 40.36 14.62 31.20
CA ASP A 506 40.17 13.18 31.41
C ASP A 506 38.82 12.69 30.88
N LYS A 507 37.73 13.46 31.10
CA LYS A 507 36.41 13.09 30.55
C LYS A 507 36.40 13.07 29.03
N VAL A 508 37.09 14.02 28.39
CA VAL A 508 37.24 14.05 26.93
C VAL A 508 38.14 12.90 26.46
N GLY A 509 39.35 12.80 27.01
CA GLY A 509 40.40 11.87 26.59
C GLY A 509 40.13 10.40 26.91
N SER A 510 39.19 10.09 27.82
CA SER A 510 38.81 8.71 28.17
C SER A 510 38.29 7.89 26.98
N ALA A 511 37.84 8.54 25.91
CA ALA A 511 37.41 7.91 24.67
C ALA A 511 38.55 7.60 23.67
N GLY A 512 39.79 8.04 23.94
CA GLY A 512 40.94 7.92 23.04
C GLY A 512 42.23 7.50 23.76
N ALA A 513 43.39 8.01 23.29
CA ALA A 513 44.69 7.71 23.89
C ALA A 513 44.97 8.48 25.21
N GLY A 514 43.97 9.18 25.76
CA GLY A 514 44.13 10.12 26.86
C GLY A 514 44.73 11.48 26.45
N VAL A 515 45.03 11.68 25.16
CA VAL A 515 45.51 12.95 24.61
C VAL A 515 44.32 13.77 24.13
N VAL A 516 44.33 15.07 24.39
CA VAL A 516 43.23 16.00 24.09
C VAL A 516 43.80 17.17 23.30
N ASP A 517 43.20 17.45 22.14
CA ASP A 517 43.52 18.63 21.33
C ASP A 517 42.56 19.77 21.65
N ARG A 518 43.06 21.00 21.53
CA ARG A 518 42.29 22.22 21.77
C ARG A 518 41.88 22.84 20.45
N ILE A 519 40.58 23.03 20.30
CA ILE A 519 39.99 23.76 19.18
C ILE A 519 39.89 25.24 19.54
N TRP A 520 40.41 26.08 18.64
CA TRP A 520 40.28 27.53 18.72
C TRP A 520 39.05 27.99 17.96
N LEU A 521 38.01 28.41 18.68
CA LEU A 521 36.78 28.88 18.05
C LEU A 521 36.96 30.35 17.64
N PRO A 522 36.66 30.71 16.38
CA PRO A 522 36.78 32.08 15.92
C PRO A 522 35.67 32.99 16.47
N SER A 523 34.46 32.45 16.70
CA SER A 523 33.29 33.23 17.12
C SER A 523 32.32 32.39 17.96
N PRO A 524 32.13 32.68 19.27
CA PRO A 524 32.79 33.71 20.05
C PRO A 524 34.21 33.29 20.47
N SER A 525 35.17 34.22 20.43
CA SER A 525 36.55 33.99 20.87
C SER A 525 36.71 33.74 22.37
N SER A 526 35.64 33.93 23.16
CA SER A 526 35.62 33.69 24.60
C SER A 526 35.25 32.25 24.96
N VAL A 527 34.86 31.41 24.00
CA VAL A 527 34.53 29.99 24.21
C VAL A 527 35.44 29.12 23.37
N HIS A 528 35.98 28.06 23.95
CA HIS A 528 36.86 27.10 23.28
C HIS A 528 36.40 25.68 23.56
N ALA A 529 36.91 24.73 22.77
CA ALA A 529 36.60 23.33 22.95
C ALA A 529 37.85 22.46 23.10
N TYR A 530 37.69 21.33 23.79
CA TYR A 530 38.64 20.23 23.86
C TYR A 530 38.02 18.99 23.24
N VAL A 531 38.79 18.32 22.38
CA VAL A 531 38.41 17.08 21.69
C VAL A 531 39.45 16.00 21.94
N ALA A 532 39.03 14.73 21.97
CA ALA A 532 39.96 13.62 22.16
C ALA A 532 40.75 13.37 20.87
N GLU A 533 42.07 13.22 20.99
CA GLU A 533 42.91 12.80 19.87
C GLU A 533 42.86 11.29 19.68
N LEU A 534 43.05 10.86 18.43
CA LEU A 534 43.23 9.44 18.04
C LEU A 534 42.04 8.54 18.39
N VAL A 535 40.84 9.09 18.56
CA VAL A 535 39.61 8.29 18.66
C VAL A 535 39.39 7.56 17.33
N THR A 536 39.13 6.25 17.40
CA THR A 536 38.92 5.44 16.20
C THR A 536 37.62 5.89 15.51
N ALA A 537 37.70 6.24 14.23
CA ALA A 537 36.54 6.63 13.44
C ALA A 537 35.58 5.44 13.31
N SER A 538 34.43 5.53 13.96
CA SER A 538 33.38 4.52 13.94
C SER A 538 32.01 5.19 14.04
N SER A 539 30.94 4.48 13.68
CA SER A 539 29.58 4.99 13.87
C SER A 539 29.22 5.16 15.34
N GLU A 540 29.83 4.38 16.24
CA GLU A 540 29.58 4.45 17.69
C GLU A 540 30.30 5.62 18.36
N SER A 541 31.40 6.08 17.77
CA SER A 541 32.18 7.22 18.26
C SER A 541 31.85 8.53 17.55
N SER A 542 31.01 8.51 16.52
CA SER A 542 30.59 9.72 15.81
C SER A 542 29.74 10.60 16.72
N ASN A 543 30.06 11.89 16.84
CA ASN A 543 29.28 12.84 17.62
C ASN A 543 28.68 13.95 16.73
N PRO A 544 27.62 13.65 15.96
CA PRO A 544 27.06 14.59 14.98
C PRO A 544 26.49 15.86 15.62
N VAL A 545 26.06 15.79 16.89
CA VAL A 545 25.57 16.97 17.63
C VAL A 545 26.72 17.90 17.96
N ALA A 546 27.82 17.38 18.49
CA ALA A 546 28.97 18.21 18.84
C ALA A 546 29.63 18.84 17.59
N ASP A 547 29.73 18.08 16.49
CA ASP A 547 30.16 18.60 15.19
C ASP A 547 29.29 19.77 14.72
N GLU A 548 27.96 19.65 14.86
CA GLU A 548 27.05 20.73 14.45
C GLU A 548 27.12 21.95 15.40
N ILE A 549 27.31 21.75 16.70
CA ILE A 549 27.58 22.85 17.65
C ILE A 549 28.87 23.58 17.24
N LEU A 550 29.94 22.86 16.90
CA LEU A 550 31.20 23.47 16.45
C LEU A 550 30.99 24.27 15.15
N ARG A 551 30.21 23.76 14.20
CA ARG A 551 29.85 24.52 12.98
C ARG A 551 29.04 25.78 13.28
N LEU A 552 28.10 25.74 14.22
CA LEU A 552 27.34 26.92 14.66
C LEU A 552 28.25 27.99 15.31
N LEU A 553 29.35 27.54 15.93
CA LEU A 553 30.41 28.37 16.50
C LEU A 553 31.54 28.67 15.48
N ASP A 554 31.23 28.60 14.18
CA ASP A 554 32.11 28.90 13.05
C ASP A 554 33.41 28.06 12.98
N CYS A 555 33.41 26.88 13.61
CA CYS A 555 34.47 25.89 13.46
C CYS A 555 34.03 24.81 12.46
N HIS A 556 34.73 24.74 11.33
CA HIS A 556 34.45 23.78 10.25
C HIS A 556 35.49 22.66 10.16
N ASP A 557 36.36 22.56 11.15
CA ASP A 557 37.25 21.42 11.32
C ASP A 557 36.40 20.20 11.70
N GLY A 558 36.75 18.99 11.24
CA GLY A 558 35.98 17.78 11.53
C GLY A 558 35.76 16.85 10.33
N PRO A 559 35.10 15.69 10.51
CA PRO A 559 34.29 15.28 11.68
C PRO A 559 35.12 14.94 12.93
N PHE A 560 34.56 15.20 14.11
CA PHE A 560 35.14 14.82 15.40
C PHE A 560 34.47 13.56 15.98
N TYR A 561 35.24 12.80 16.75
CA TYR A 561 34.78 11.56 17.36
C TYR A 561 34.94 11.61 18.88
N GLY A 562 33.96 11.07 19.60
CA GLY A 562 33.93 11.02 21.06
C GLY A 562 33.27 12.24 21.72
N PRO A 563 33.41 12.37 23.05
CA PRO A 563 32.89 13.51 23.79
C PRO A 563 33.69 14.79 23.53
N ILE A 564 33.01 15.93 23.48
CA ILE A 564 33.63 17.26 23.30
C ILE A 564 33.27 18.14 24.50
N SER A 565 34.25 18.82 25.09
CA SER A 565 33.99 19.77 26.17
C SER A 565 34.20 21.21 25.74
N PHE A 566 33.31 22.11 26.15
CA PHE A 566 33.34 23.55 25.89
C PHE A 566 33.58 24.32 27.19
N PHE A 567 34.48 25.29 27.15
CA PHE A 567 34.88 26.09 28.31
C PHE A 567 35.18 27.54 27.91
N ALA A 568 35.21 28.45 28.89
CA ALA A 568 35.48 29.85 28.64
C ALA A 568 36.99 30.15 28.64
N ILE A 569 37.40 31.23 27.95
CA ILE A 569 38.73 31.82 28.08
C ILE A 569 38.62 33.35 28.18
N SER A 570 39.68 34.00 28.65
CA SER A 570 39.79 35.46 28.57
C SER A 570 40.65 35.88 27.38
N ALA A 571 40.48 37.12 26.92
CA ALA A 571 41.28 37.65 25.81
C ALA A 571 42.79 37.70 26.09
N HIS A 572 43.18 37.74 27.37
CA HIS A 572 44.57 37.86 27.79
C HIS A 572 45.15 36.56 28.34
N ALA A 573 44.33 35.53 28.59
CA ALA A 573 44.80 34.27 29.12
C ALA A 573 44.23 33.09 28.33
N THR A 574 45.13 32.22 27.89
CA THR A 574 44.77 30.98 27.20
C THR A 574 44.28 29.89 28.16
N GLN A 575 44.31 30.12 29.48
CA GLN A 575 43.90 29.12 30.45
C GLN A 575 42.36 28.95 30.47
N PRO A 576 41.86 27.70 30.54
CA PRO A 576 40.43 27.43 30.70
C PRO A 576 39.83 28.10 31.93
N ARG A 577 38.62 28.64 31.79
CA ARG A 577 37.82 29.27 32.85
C ARG A 577 36.39 28.72 32.85
N SER A 578 35.68 28.98 33.94
CA SER A 578 34.24 28.66 34.05
C SER A 578 33.43 29.42 33.00
N LEU A 579 32.50 28.71 32.36
CA LEU A 579 31.44 29.31 31.56
C LEU A 579 30.54 30.19 32.43
N ASP A 580 30.28 31.42 31.98
CA ASP A 580 29.25 32.27 32.59
C ASP A 580 27.83 31.85 32.15
N GLU A 581 26.78 32.45 32.72
CA GLU A 581 25.41 32.04 32.40
C GLU A 581 25.03 32.31 30.94
N ASP A 582 25.55 33.39 30.34
CA ASP A 582 25.25 33.72 28.93
C ASP A 582 25.88 32.69 27.99
N GLN A 583 27.10 32.28 28.25
CA GLN A 583 27.80 31.22 27.51
C GLN A 583 27.13 29.86 27.70
N ARG A 584 26.63 29.56 28.90
CA ARG A 584 25.85 28.33 29.17
C ARG A 584 24.52 28.34 28.42
N GLU A 585 23.78 29.44 28.45
CA GLU A 585 22.56 29.61 27.66
C GLU A 585 22.82 29.50 26.16
N MET A 586 23.90 30.12 25.67
CA MET A 586 24.30 30.04 24.26
C MET A 586 24.58 28.59 23.85
N LEU A 587 25.33 27.83 24.66
CA LEU A 587 25.64 26.43 24.37
C LEU A 587 24.39 25.54 24.46
N ARG A 588 23.44 25.82 25.37
CA ARG A 588 22.13 25.14 25.39
C ARG A 588 21.35 25.39 24.09
N ALA A 589 21.26 26.65 23.66
CA ALA A 589 20.57 27.01 22.43
C ALA A 589 21.25 26.40 21.18
N ALA A 590 22.59 26.38 21.12
CA ALA A 590 23.35 25.73 20.07
C ALA A 590 23.08 24.21 20.03
N HIS A 591 23.02 23.58 21.21
CA HIS A 591 22.72 22.16 21.34
C HIS A 591 21.31 21.80 20.90
N GLU A 592 20.30 22.60 21.24
CA GLU A 592 18.93 22.42 20.76
C GLU A 592 18.86 22.44 19.22
N VAL A 593 19.52 23.41 18.57
CA VAL A 593 19.62 23.46 17.10
C VAL A 593 20.34 22.23 16.54
N ALA A 594 21.46 21.86 17.15
CA ALA A 594 22.29 20.75 16.71
C ALA A 594 21.57 19.40 16.82
N ARG A 595 20.80 19.16 17.90
CA ARG A 595 19.97 17.96 18.06
C ARG A 595 18.88 17.86 17.00
N GLY A 596 18.20 18.97 16.73
CA GLY A 596 17.17 19.03 15.68
C GLY A 596 17.74 18.67 14.31
N ARG A 597 18.92 19.19 13.97
CA ARG A 597 19.62 18.90 12.69
C ARG A 597 20.22 17.50 12.61
N ALA A 598 20.71 16.98 13.74
CA ALA A 598 21.23 15.63 13.83
C ALA A 598 20.12 14.56 13.77
N GLY A 599 18.85 14.95 13.94
CA GLY A 599 17.70 14.04 13.88
C GLY A 599 17.57 13.17 15.14
N LEU A 600 18.00 13.66 16.30
CA LEU A 600 17.95 12.94 17.58
C LEU A 600 16.70 13.27 18.43
N ASP A 601 15.77 14.07 17.90
CA ASP A 601 14.52 14.45 18.59
C ASP A 601 13.29 13.63 18.13
N SER A 602 13.50 12.58 17.32
CA SER A 602 12.44 11.74 16.72
C SER A 602 12.22 10.41 17.40
#